data_AF-A0AAN6KA19-F1
#
_entry.id   AF-A0AAN6KA19-F1
#
_cell.length_a   1.000
_cell.length_b   1.000
_cell.length_c   1.000
_cell.angle_alpha   90.00
_cell.angle_beta   90.00
_cell.angle_gamma   90.00
#
_symmetry.space_group_name_H-M   'P 1'
#
loop_
_entity.id
_entity.type
_entity.pdbx_description
1 polymer ?
#
loop_
_entity_poly.entity_id
_entity_poly.type
_entity_poly.pdbx_seq_one_letter_code
_entity_poly.pdbx_strand_id
1 'polypeptide(L)'
;MVALYNTLAILLGTAAIFSLLPYAFMLVGRVLGSNIRSRTGQRRELLQSRAKTEEADQKKTLSESEGASERENAKAASIPSSSDDEWEKVNEGGKTAGGFGTGSTLAGESGFEGVVGFFHPFCNAGGGGERLLFAAILATQRRYPNALCVVYTGDHDASKDQILNNVRNRFNIELNAARTCFLYLSTREYVLASKWPHFTLLGQSIGSLILGWDAVNLLVPDILIDTMGYAFVLALSKWLFPNLPTGAYVHYPTISTDMLSSLHTEVSSGQGLNAGLGKGTKGRAKQVY
;
A
#
# COMPACT_ATOMS: atom_id res chain seq x y z
N MET A 1 39.30 42.09 -24.61
CA MET A 1 39.62 41.48 -23.29
C MET A 1 38.43 41.54 -22.32
N VAL A 2 37.94 42.72 -21.91
CA VAL A 2 36.83 42.84 -20.93
C VAL A 2 35.55 42.08 -21.33
N ALA A 3 35.13 42.15 -22.59
CA ALA A 3 33.96 41.40 -23.07
C ALA A 3 34.14 39.87 -23.01
N LEU A 4 35.36 39.37 -23.22
CA LEU A 4 35.68 37.94 -23.13
C LEU A 4 35.67 37.47 -21.66
N TYR A 5 36.19 38.28 -20.74
CA TYR A 5 36.11 37.99 -19.30
C TYR A 5 34.66 38.00 -18.80
N ASN A 6 33.84 38.96 -19.22
CA ASN A 6 32.44 39.04 -18.81
C ASN A 6 31.63 37.85 -19.35
N THR A 7 31.82 37.47 -20.61
CA THR A 7 31.13 36.30 -21.20
C THR A 7 31.56 34.99 -20.53
N LEU A 8 32.86 34.82 -20.25
CA LEU A 8 33.38 33.66 -19.51
C LEU A 8 32.83 33.61 -18.08
N ALA A 9 32.75 34.74 -17.38
CA ALA A 9 32.20 34.82 -16.02
C ALA A 9 30.71 34.46 -15.99
N ILE A 10 29.92 34.92 -16.98
CA ILE A 10 28.51 34.56 -17.11
C ILE A 10 28.35 33.05 -17.36
N LEU A 11 29.15 32.48 -18.27
CA LEU A 11 29.10 31.05 -18.59
C LEU A 11 29.51 30.18 -17.39
N LEU A 12 30.55 30.57 -16.64
CA LEU A 12 30.96 29.87 -15.43
C LEU A 12 29.92 30.01 -14.31
N GLY A 13 29.33 31.20 -14.17
CA GLY A 13 28.25 31.45 -13.21
C GLY A 13 27.01 30.61 -13.51
N THR A 14 26.57 30.56 -14.77
CA THR A 14 25.42 29.72 -15.16
C THR A 14 25.74 28.24 -14.98
N ALA A 15 26.91 27.76 -15.40
CA ALA A 15 27.32 26.37 -15.21
C ALA A 15 27.35 25.99 -13.72
N ALA A 16 27.85 26.87 -12.85
CA ALA A 16 27.83 26.66 -11.40
C ALA A 16 26.40 26.60 -10.85
N ILE A 17 25.51 27.50 -11.27
CA ILE A 17 24.09 27.49 -10.86
C ILE A 17 23.42 26.19 -11.27
N PHE A 18 23.54 25.77 -12.53
CA PHE A 18 22.94 24.52 -13.00
C PHE A 18 23.52 23.29 -12.29
N SER A 19 24.80 23.32 -11.92
CA SER A 19 25.45 22.25 -11.16
C SER A 19 24.98 22.19 -9.71
N LEU A 20 24.71 23.34 -9.08
CA LEU A 20 24.26 23.43 -7.67
C LEU A 20 22.74 23.25 -7.52
N LEU A 21 21.96 23.54 -8.56
CA LEU A 21 20.49 23.44 -8.57
C LEU A 21 19.96 22.08 -8.08
N PRO A 22 20.45 20.90 -8.55
CA PRO A 22 19.93 19.62 -8.06
C PRO A 22 20.23 19.39 -6.57
N TYR A 23 21.38 19.87 -6.06
CA TYR A 23 21.71 19.77 -4.64
C TYR A 23 20.80 20.65 -3.79
N ALA A 24 20.54 21.89 -4.23
CA ALA A 24 19.59 22.78 -3.59
C ALA A 24 18.17 22.18 -3.59
N PHE A 25 17.74 21.62 -4.73
CA PHE A 25 16.44 20.97 -4.85
C PHE A 25 16.31 19.77 -3.89
N MET A 26 17.32 18.91 -3.80
CA MET A 26 17.33 17.79 -2.84
C MET A 26 17.38 18.26 -1.38
N LEU A 27 18.10 19.35 -1.10
CA LEU A 27 18.16 19.94 0.24
C LEU A 27 16.78 20.45 0.69
N VAL A 28 16.07 21.16 -0.20
CA VAL A 28 14.70 21.62 0.06
C VAL A 28 13.77 20.45 0.39
N GLY A 29 13.83 19.38 -0.43
CA GLY A 29 13.06 18.16 -0.18
C GLY A 29 13.36 17.55 1.19
N ARG A 30 14.64 17.43 1.57
CA ARG A 30 15.06 16.90 2.87
C ARG A 30 14.57 17.74 4.05
N VAL A 31 14.63 19.07 3.94
CA VAL A 31 14.15 19.99 5.00
C VAL A 31 12.64 19.86 5.16
N LEU A 32 11.89 19.85 4.05
CA LEU A 32 10.44 19.62 4.05
C LEU A 32 10.09 18.26 4.65
N GLY A 33 10.77 17.20 4.22
CA GLY A 33 10.58 15.85 4.76
C GLY A 33 10.86 15.78 6.25
N SER A 34 11.96 16.37 6.72
CA SER A 34 12.28 16.41 8.15
C SER A 34 11.19 17.12 8.96
N ASN A 35 10.65 18.23 8.46
CA ASN A 35 9.55 18.94 9.09
C ASN A 35 8.26 18.12 9.15
N ILE A 36 7.91 17.42 8.07
CA ILE A 36 6.73 16.55 8.03
C ILE A 36 6.90 15.36 8.99
N ARG A 37 8.09 14.75 9.02
CA ARG A 37 8.39 13.63 9.92
C ARG A 37 8.30 14.04 11.40
N SER A 38 8.79 15.23 11.76
CA SER A 38 8.66 15.73 13.14
C SER A 38 7.20 16.01 13.51
N ARG A 39 6.41 16.59 12.58
CA ARG A 39 4.99 16.88 12.81
C ARG A 39 4.12 15.62 12.96
N THR A 40 4.44 14.57 12.20
CA THR A 40 3.67 13.31 12.23
C THR A 40 4.10 12.34 13.34
N GLY A 41 5.18 12.65 14.08
CA GLY A 41 5.71 11.82 15.17
C GLY A 41 4.69 11.53 16.27
N GLN A 42 3.94 12.55 16.72
CA GLN A 42 2.92 12.36 17.77
C GLN A 42 1.82 11.38 17.36
N ARG A 43 1.34 11.47 16.12
CA ARG A 43 0.33 10.53 15.61
C ARG A 43 0.90 9.12 15.52
N ARG A 44 2.15 8.98 15.06
CA ARG A 44 2.84 7.68 15.01
C ARG A 44 2.89 7.02 16.39
N GLU A 45 3.33 7.74 17.41
CA GLU A 45 3.40 7.23 18.78
C GLU A 45 2.02 6.82 19.30
N LEU A 46 1.00 7.65 19.07
CA LEU A 46 -0.38 7.35 19.46
C LEU A 46 -0.91 6.07 18.80
N LEU A 47 -0.67 5.90 17.50
CA LEU A 47 -1.12 4.69 16.77
C LEU A 47 -0.39 3.43 17.25
N GLN A 48 0.92 3.53 17.53
CA GLN A 48 1.68 2.41 18.08
C GLN A 48 1.24 2.05 19.51
N SER A 49 1.01 3.05 20.36
CA SER A 49 0.49 2.83 21.71
C SER A 49 -0.88 2.18 21.68
N ARG A 50 -1.78 2.68 20.83
CA ARG A 50 -3.12 2.12 20.65
C ARG A 50 -3.06 0.67 20.18
N ALA A 51 -2.20 0.35 19.21
CA ALA A 51 -2.02 -1.02 18.73
C ALA A 51 -1.55 -1.96 19.86
N LYS A 52 -0.61 -1.52 20.70
CA LYS A 52 -0.13 -2.29 21.85
C LYS A 52 -1.23 -2.54 22.88
N THR A 53 -2.02 -1.52 23.20
CA THR A 53 -3.15 -1.65 24.13
C THR A 53 -4.22 -2.59 23.58
N GLU A 54 -4.64 -2.41 22.33
CA GLU A 54 -5.65 -3.27 21.69
C GLU A 54 -5.20 -4.74 21.64
N GLU A 55 -3.92 -5.02 21.37
CA GLU A 55 -3.40 -6.39 21.43
C GLU A 55 -3.35 -6.96 22.84
N ALA A 56 -2.96 -6.17 23.84
CA ALA A 56 -2.92 -6.61 25.23
C ALA A 56 -4.33 -6.97 25.73
N ASP A 57 -5.32 -6.15 25.39
CA ASP A 57 -6.73 -6.38 25.71
C ASP A 57 -7.25 -7.66 25.03
N GLN A 58 -6.96 -7.87 23.74
CA GLN A 58 -7.32 -9.09 23.03
C GLN A 58 -6.71 -10.34 23.67
N LYS A 59 -5.41 -10.28 24.04
CA LYS A 59 -4.73 -11.40 24.72
C LYS A 59 -5.35 -11.72 26.07
N LYS A 60 -5.73 -10.68 26.82
CA LYS A 60 -6.38 -10.83 28.12
C LYS A 60 -7.75 -11.50 27.95
N THR A 61 -8.59 -11.02 27.04
CA THR A 61 -9.91 -11.61 26.76
C THR A 61 -9.80 -13.07 26.32
N LEU A 62 -8.83 -13.41 25.47
CA LEU A 62 -8.58 -14.80 25.06
C LEU A 62 -8.21 -15.67 26.27
N SER A 63 -7.25 -15.24 27.10
CA SER A 63 -6.85 -15.99 28.30
C SER A 63 -7.96 -16.16 29.34
N GLU A 64 -8.85 -15.17 29.47
CA GLU A 64 -10.02 -15.26 30.35
C GLU A 64 -11.05 -16.26 29.81
N SER A 65 -11.25 -16.30 28.49
CA SER A 65 -12.18 -17.24 27.84
C SER A 65 -11.67 -18.69 27.88
N GLU A 66 -10.36 -18.92 27.67
CA GLU A 66 -9.74 -20.24 27.80
C GLU A 66 -9.79 -20.73 29.25
N GLY A 67 -9.43 -19.88 30.22
CA GLY A 67 -9.53 -20.24 31.63
C GLY A 67 -10.96 -20.46 32.13
N ALA A 68 -11.96 -19.82 31.52
CA ALA A 68 -13.37 -20.07 31.80
C ALA A 68 -13.84 -21.41 31.21
N SER A 69 -13.46 -21.71 29.96
CA SER A 69 -13.77 -22.98 29.29
C SER A 69 -13.11 -24.18 29.99
N GLU A 70 -11.84 -24.05 30.41
CA GLU A 70 -11.17 -25.09 31.20
C GLU A 70 -11.85 -25.34 32.56
N ARG A 71 -12.31 -24.27 33.24
CA ARG A 71 -13.06 -24.40 34.50
C ARG A 71 -14.44 -25.04 34.30
N GLU A 72 -15.09 -24.78 33.18
CA GLU A 72 -16.37 -25.40 32.82
C GLU A 72 -16.17 -26.89 32.46
N ASN A 73 -15.13 -27.21 31.69
CA ASN A 73 -14.80 -28.59 31.32
C ASN A 73 -14.33 -29.43 32.53
N ALA A 74 -13.56 -28.82 33.46
CA ALA A 74 -13.18 -29.46 34.72
C ALA A 74 -14.39 -29.71 35.65
N LYS A 75 -15.42 -28.85 35.61
CA LYS A 75 -16.68 -29.09 36.33
C LYS A 75 -17.52 -30.18 35.65
N ALA A 76 -17.56 -30.22 34.32
CA ALA A 76 -18.25 -31.28 33.57
C ALA A 76 -17.61 -32.66 33.80
N ALA A 77 -16.27 -32.74 33.89
CA ALA A 77 -15.53 -33.97 34.22
C ALA A 77 -15.72 -34.45 35.67
N SER A 78 -16.33 -33.64 36.54
CA SER A 78 -16.64 -34.01 37.93
C SER A 78 -18.07 -34.55 38.13
N ILE A 79 -18.85 -34.67 37.04
CA ILE A 79 -20.15 -35.35 37.04
C ILE A 79 -19.92 -36.82 36.66
N PRO A 80 -20.32 -37.81 37.48
CA PRO A 80 -20.18 -39.20 37.10
C PRO A 80 -21.24 -39.56 36.06
N SER A 81 -20.88 -39.60 34.78
CA SER A 81 -21.70 -40.24 33.76
C SER A 81 -21.28 -41.70 33.63
N SER A 82 -22.18 -42.60 34.00
CA SER A 82 -22.07 -44.02 33.72
C SER A 82 -22.17 -44.29 32.22
N SER A 83 -21.36 -45.25 31.79
CA SER A 83 -21.55 -46.19 30.67
C SER A 83 -21.73 -45.65 29.24
N ASP A 84 -20.89 -46.26 28.39
CA ASP A 84 -21.09 -46.58 26.98
C ASP A 84 -20.70 -45.51 25.95
N ASP A 85 -19.61 -45.83 25.24
CA ASP A 85 -19.47 -45.84 23.78
C ASP A 85 -18.03 -45.53 23.32
N GLU A 86 -17.25 -46.61 23.37
CA GLU A 86 -16.29 -47.05 22.34
C GLU A 86 -16.87 -46.88 20.91
N TRP A 87 -16.04 -46.85 19.85
CA TRP A 87 -16.30 -46.55 18.41
C TRP A 87 -16.08 -45.05 18.04
N GLU A 88 -15.21 -44.61 17.11
CA GLU A 88 -14.36 -45.27 16.10
C GLU A 88 -13.06 -44.48 15.83
N LYS A 89 -11.97 -45.24 15.67
CA LYS A 89 -10.79 -44.87 14.87
C LYS A 89 -11.04 -45.30 13.43
N VAL A 90 -11.35 -44.38 12.51
CA VAL A 90 -10.98 -44.49 11.08
C VAL A 90 -11.23 -43.17 10.34
N ASN A 91 -10.17 -42.50 9.87
CA ASN A 91 -9.99 -42.27 8.43
C ASN A 91 -8.56 -41.74 8.16
N GLU A 92 -7.64 -42.67 7.86
CA GLU A 92 -6.48 -42.38 7.05
C GLU A 92 -6.91 -42.35 5.58
N GLY A 93 -6.49 -41.32 4.84
CA GLY A 93 -6.45 -41.37 3.37
C GLY A 93 -7.56 -40.61 2.63
N GLY A 94 -7.38 -39.29 2.52
CA GLY A 94 -8.12 -38.45 1.57
C GLY A 94 -7.25 -37.33 1.03
N LYS A 95 -6.56 -37.57 -0.10
CA LYS A 95 -5.83 -36.54 -0.85
C LYS A 95 -6.80 -35.48 -1.36
N THR A 96 -6.78 -34.28 -0.78
CA THR A 96 -7.23 -33.06 -1.45
C THR A 96 -6.02 -32.21 -1.81
N ALA A 97 -5.80 -32.06 -3.11
CA ALA A 97 -4.82 -31.14 -3.67
C ALA A 97 -5.35 -29.71 -3.54
N GLY A 98 -4.52 -28.80 -3.04
CA GLY A 98 -4.87 -27.37 -2.90
C GLY A 98 -4.39 -26.69 -1.62
N GLY A 99 -3.53 -27.32 -0.82
CA GLY A 99 -2.82 -26.64 0.26
C GLY A 99 -1.68 -25.79 -0.29
N PHE A 100 -1.80 -24.46 -0.18
CA PHE A 100 -0.71 -23.52 -0.44
C PHE A 100 0.47 -23.92 0.46
N GLY A 101 1.60 -24.28 -0.16
CA GLY A 101 2.72 -24.92 0.51
C GLY A 101 3.18 -24.18 1.77
N THR A 102 3.04 -24.85 2.90
CA THR A 102 3.78 -24.58 4.12
C THR A 102 5.22 -24.97 3.85
N GLY A 103 6.06 -23.97 3.58
CA GLY A 103 7.43 -24.21 3.14
C GLY A 103 8.28 -22.95 3.10
N SER A 104 8.40 -22.27 4.23
CA SER A 104 9.67 -21.70 4.70
C SER A 104 9.47 -21.12 6.08
N THR A 105 10.06 -21.78 7.06
CA THR A 105 10.43 -21.27 8.37
C THR A 105 11.32 -20.03 8.23
N LEU A 106 10.72 -18.90 7.86
CA LEU A 106 11.22 -17.56 8.15
C LEU A 106 10.59 -17.08 9.46
N ALA A 107 10.56 -17.95 10.48
CA ALA A 107 10.47 -17.54 11.87
C ALA A 107 11.88 -17.20 12.39
N GLY A 108 12.68 -16.51 11.59
CA GLY A 108 13.86 -15.82 12.08
C GLY A 108 13.38 -14.49 12.64
N GLU A 109 13.48 -14.31 13.95
CA GLU A 109 13.19 -13.09 14.72
C GLU A 109 13.61 -11.83 13.99
N SER A 110 12.74 -11.30 13.14
CA SER A 110 12.96 -9.99 12.58
C SER A 110 12.19 -9.03 13.47
N GLY A 111 12.87 -8.52 14.51
CA GLY A 111 12.35 -7.63 15.55
C GLY A 111 11.97 -6.23 15.05
N PHE A 112 11.53 -6.09 13.80
CA PHE A 112 11.08 -4.81 13.28
C PHE A 112 9.74 -4.43 13.92
N GLU A 113 9.75 -3.32 14.64
CA GLU A 113 8.59 -2.69 15.30
C GLU A 113 8.23 -1.34 14.65
N GLY A 114 8.61 -1.16 13.39
CA GLY A 114 8.33 0.08 12.66
C GLY A 114 6.94 0.13 12.04
N VAL A 115 6.73 1.18 11.25
CA VAL A 115 5.49 1.41 10.48
C VAL A 115 5.72 1.05 9.02
N VAL A 116 4.93 0.10 8.51
CA VAL A 116 4.87 -0.22 7.07
C VAL A 116 3.64 0.46 6.49
N GLY A 117 3.88 1.45 5.62
CA GLY A 117 2.84 2.18 4.92
C GLY A 117 2.51 1.54 3.58
N PHE A 118 1.25 1.20 3.35
CA PHE A 118 0.72 0.73 2.09
C PHE A 118 -0.10 1.84 1.43
N PHE A 119 0.36 2.34 0.31
CA PHE A 119 -0.34 3.36 -0.47
C PHE A 119 -1.36 2.69 -1.39
N HIS A 120 -2.65 2.80 -1.05
CA HIS A 120 -3.74 2.16 -1.79
C HIS A 120 -5.06 2.96 -1.63
N PRO A 121 -5.25 4.03 -2.43
CA PRO A 121 -6.40 4.94 -2.30
C PRO A 121 -7.80 4.32 -2.48
N PHE A 122 -7.89 3.09 -2.98
CA PHE A 122 -9.14 2.36 -3.28
C PHE A 122 -9.11 0.95 -2.69
N CYS A 123 -8.97 0.84 -1.37
CA CYS A 123 -8.75 -0.44 -0.69
C CYS A 123 -10.02 -1.27 -0.46
N ASN A 124 -11.20 -0.71 -0.71
CA ASN A 124 -12.48 -1.36 -0.40
C ASN A 124 -13.37 -1.67 -1.62
N ALA A 125 -12.90 -1.52 -2.86
CA ALA A 125 -13.72 -1.83 -4.04
C ALA A 125 -13.86 -3.35 -4.29
N GLY A 126 -12.90 -4.14 -3.82
CA GLY A 126 -12.93 -5.60 -3.75
C GLY A 126 -12.51 -6.31 -5.04
N GLY A 127 -11.64 -5.70 -5.85
CA GLY A 127 -10.98 -6.31 -6.99
C GLY A 127 -9.70 -7.08 -6.65
N GLY A 128 -8.93 -7.41 -7.70
CA GLY A 128 -7.69 -8.18 -7.58
C GLY A 128 -6.53 -7.40 -6.95
N GLY A 129 -6.49 -6.08 -7.13
CA GLY A 129 -5.47 -5.21 -6.55
C GLY A 129 -5.57 -5.16 -5.02
N GLU A 130 -6.78 -5.11 -4.49
CA GLU A 130 -7.04 -5.13 -3.05
C GLU A 130 -6.70 -6.48 -2.43
N ARG A 131 -7.02 -7.59 -3.12
CA ARG A 131 -6.60 -8.93 -2.65
C ARG A 131 -5.09 -8.99 -2.45
N LEU A 132 -4.33 -8.40 -3.37
CA LEU A 132 -2.87 -8.34 -3.24
C LEU A 132 -2.44 -7.44 -2.08
N LEU A 133 -3.01 -6.25 -1.94
CA LEU A 133 -2.74 -5.35 -0.82
C LEU A 133 -2.88 -6.11 0.51
N PHE A 134 -4.01 -6.76 0.74
CA PHE A 134 -4.29 -7.42 2.01
C PHE A 134 -3.48 -8.71 2.19
N ALA A 135 -3.15 -9.42 1.12
CA ALA A 135 -2.21 -10.54 1.19
C ALA A 135 -0.80 -10.07 1.58
N ALA A 136 -0.35 -8.93 1.08
CA ALA A 136 0.93 -8.33 1.44
C ALA A 136 0.95 -7.86 2.91
N ILE A 137 -0.15 -7.27 3.40
CA ILE A 137 -0.31 -6.92 4.82
C ILE A 137 -0.25 -8.18 5.68
N LEU A 138 -0.98 -9.24 5.33
CA LEU A 138 -0.96 -10.50 6.06
C LEU A 138 0.45 -11.11 6.11
N ALA A 139 1.15 -11.14 4.97
CA ALA A 139 2.53 -11.63 4.91
C ALA A 139 3.46 -10.79 5.80
N THR A 140 3.28 -9.47 5.80
CA THR A 140 4.03 -8.55 6.65
C THR A 140 3.77 -8.84 8.13
N GLN A 141 2.51 -8.98 8.54
CA GLN A 141 2.14 -9.29 9.93
C GLN A 141 2.68 -10.64 10.39
N ARG A 142 2.70 -11.66 9.52
CA ARG A 142 3.28 -12.97 9.83
C ARG A 142 4.79 -12.92 10.03
N ARG A 143 5.50 -12.12 9.22
CA ARG A 143 6.96 -11.97 9.30
C ARG A 143 7.38 -11.02 10.43
N TYR A 144 6.61 -9.96 10.66
CA TYR A 144 6.89 -8.86 11.57
C TYR A 144 5.63 -8.58 12.42
N PRO A 145 5.32 -9.41 13.42
CA PRO A 145 4.06 -9.30 14.17
C PRO A 145 3.94 -7.99 14.96
N ASN A 146 5.06 -7.37 15.32
CA ASN A 146 5.07 -6.09 16.05
C ASN A 146 5.03 -4.87 15.12
N ALA A 147 5.12 -5.06 13.81
CA ALA A 147 5.04 -3.95 12.86
C ALA A 147 3.62 -3.40 12.77
N LEU A 148 3.50 -2.07 12.72
CA LEU A 148 2.22 -1.41 12.46
C LEU A 148 2.03 -1.29 10.95
N CYS A 149 0.99 -1.93 10.42
CA CYS A 149 0.60 -1.79 9.01
C CYS A 149 -0.40 -0.63 8.87
N VAL A 150 -0.02 0.39 8.11
CA VAL A 150 -0.86 1.55 7.82
C VAL A 150 -1.27 1.49 6.35
N VAL A 151 -2.58 1.60 6.08
CA VAL A 151 -3.11 1.71 4.72
C VAL A 151 -3.57 3.14 4.48
N TYR A 152 -2.97 3.81 3.50
CA TYR A 152 -3.44 5.12 3.04
C TYR A 152 -4.54 4.90 2.00
N THR A 153 -5.79 5.18 2.37
CA THR A 153 -6.98 4.93 1.53
C THR A 153 -7.83 6.19 1.43
N GLY A 154 -8.60 6.40 0.37
CA GLY A 154 -9.62 7.46 0.32
C GLY A 154 -11.05 6.95 0.51
N ASP A 155 -11.25 5.70 0.96
CA ASP A 155 -12.57 5.08 1.18
C ASP A 155 -13.25 5.60 2.47
N HIS A 156 -13.52 6.91 2.53
CA HIS A 156 -14.19 7.55 3.68
C HIS A 156 -15.59 7.00 3.98
N ASP A 157 -16.18 6.28 3.03
CA ASP A 157 -17.49 5.64 3.12
C ASP A 157 -17.48 4.28 3.84
N ALA A 158 -16.31 3.80 4.28
CA ALA A 158 -16.18 2.54 4.99
C ALA A 158 -15.35 2.66 6.29
N SER A 159 -15.90 2.14 7.39
CA SER A 159 -15.18 2.02 8.66
C SER A 159 -14.08 0.94 8.59
N LYS A 160 -13.12 1.03 9.50
CA LYS A 160 -12.06 0.00 9.68
C LYS A 160 -12.66 -1.41 9.77
N ASP A 161 -13.71 -1.60 10.56
CA ASP A 161 -14.33 -2.91 10.77
C ASP A 161 -15.05 -3.41 9.51
N GLN A 162 -15.71 -2.50 8.78
CA GLN A 162 -16.33 -2.85 7.49
C GLN A 162 -15.29 -3.30 6.48
N ILE A 163 -14.16 -2.59 6.37
CA ILE A 163 -13.07 -2.96 5.46
C ILE A 163 -12.50 -4.33 5.87
N LEU A 164 -12.17 -4.54 7.14
CA LEU A 164 -11.63 -5.82 7.62
C LEU A 164 -12.60 -6.98 7.40
N ASN A 165 -13.90 -6.78 7.64
CA ASN A 165 -14.93 -7.78 7.36
C ASN A 165 -15.05 -8.10 5.87
N ASN A 166 -14.99 -7.08 5.00
CA ASN A 166 -14.99 -7.28 3.55
C ASN A 166 -13.77 -8.09 3.10
N VAL A 167 -12.60 -7.83 3.67
CA VAL A 167 -11.36 -8.57 3.39
C VAL A 167 -11.49 -10.04 3.79
N ARG A 168 -12.02 -10.30 4.99
CA ARG A 168 -12.29 -11.66 5.47
C ARG A 168 -13.26 -12.38 4.52
N ASN A 169 -14.40 -11.75 4.23
CA ASN A 169 -15.49 -12.38 3.49
C ASN A 169 -15.17 -12.57 2.00
N ARG A 170 -14.49 -11.61 1.37
CA ARG A 170 -14.21 -11.65 -0.08
C ARG A 170 -12.93 -12.39 -0.42
N PHE A 171 -11.91 -12.30 0.44
CA PHE A 171 -10.57 -12.82 0.13
C PHE A 171 -10.13 -13.95 1.05
N ASN A 172 -10.91 -14.28 2.09
CA ASN A 172 -10.53 -15.24 3.12
C ASN A 172 -9.18 -14.90 3.77
N ILE A 173 -8.96 -13.60 4.01
CA ILE A 173 -7.75 -13.06 4.63
C ILE A 173 -8.15 -12.49 5.99
N GLU A 174 -7.59 -13.07 7.05
CA GLU A 174 -7.79 -12.59 8.42
C GLU A 174 -6.56 -11.79 8.85
N LEU A 175 -6.76 -10.50 9.12
CA LEU A 175 -5.69 -9.59 9.55
C LEU A 175 -5.76 -9.35 11.05
N ASN A 176 -4.61 -9.10 11.67
CA ASN A 176 -4.59 -8.56 13.03
C ASN A 176 -5.13 -7.12 12.98
N ALA A 177 -6.35 -6.93 13.49
CA ALA A 177 -7.02 -5.64 13.50
C ALA A 177 -6.25 -4.60 14.32
N ALA A 178 -5.63 -4.98 15.43
CA ALA A 178 -4.88 -4.05 16.29
C ALA A 178 -3.62 -3.49 15.60
N ARG A 179 -2.98 -4.30 14.74
CA ARG A 179 -1.80 -3.90 13.94
C ARG A 179 -2.14 -3.39 12.54
N THR A 180 -3.41 -3.14 12.26
CA THR A 180 -3.87 -2.57 10.99
C THR A 180 -4.57 -1.24 11.22
N CYS A 181 -4.07 -0.18 10.60
CA CYS A 181 -4.63 1.15 10.68
C CYS A 181 -4.95 1.69 9.28
N PHE A 182 -6.08 2.35 9.14
CA PHE A 182 -6.47 3.03 7.90
C PHE A 182 -6.35 4.54 8.12
N LEU A 183 -5.56 5.21 7.27
CA LEU A 183 -5.42 6.66 7.24
C LEU A 183 -6.13 7.18 6.00
N TYR A 184 -7.16 7.99 6.22
CA TYR A 184 -8.07 8.42 5.17
C TYR A 184 -7.59 9.68 4.45
N LEU A 185 -7.29 9.55 3.16
CA LEU A 185 -6.79 10.56 2.25
C LEU A 185 -7.93 11.47 1.79
N SER A 186 -7.75 12.78 1.94
CA SER A 186 -8.71 13.80 1.56
C SER A 186 -8.70 14.14 0.07
N THR A 187 -7.60 13.84 -0.63
CA THR A 187 -7.34 14.30 -2.01
C THR A 187 -7.51 13.19 -3.07
N ARG A 188 -8.28 12.12 -2.76
CA ARG A 188 -8.45 10.97 -3.67
C ARG A 188 -8.98 11.38 -5.05
N GLU A 189 -9.78 12.43 -5.17
CA GLU A 189 -10.35 12.80 -6.47
C GLU A 189 -9.28 13.21 -7.51
N TYR A 190 -8.07 13.61 -7.08
CA TYR A 190 -7.00 14.02 -8.00
C TYR A 190 -6.41 12.84 -8.79
N VAL A 191 -6.67 11.60 -8.41
CA VAL A 191 -6.26 10.42 -9.20
C VAL A 191 -7.41 9.85 -10.05
N LEU A 192 -8.61 10.44 -9.98
CA LEU A 192 -9.75 10.04 -10.80
C LEU A 192 -9.69 10.67 -12.19
N ALA A 193 -10.02 9.90 -13.22
CA ALA A 193 -10.06 10.38 -14.61
C ALA A 193 -11.05 11.54 -14.80
N SER A 194 -12.15 11.56 -14.05
CA SER A 194 -13.18 12.61 -14.11
C SER A 194 -12.66 13.99 -13.72
N LYS A 195 -11.59 14.07 -12.90
CA LYS A 195 -10.95 15.33 -12.52
C LYS A 195 -10.14 15.95 -13.66
N TRP A 196 -9.72 15.13 -14.63
CA TRP A 196 -8.82 15.50 -15.71
C TRP A 196 -9.47 15.24 -17.08
N PRO A 197 -10.41 16.11 -17.52
CA PRO A 197 -11.13 15.93 -18.79
C PRO A 197 -10.22 16.03 -20.02
N HIS A 198 -9.05 16.67 -19.88
CA HIS A 198 -7.99 16.73 -20.88
C HIS A 198 -6.68 16.30 -20.22
N PHE A 199 -5.80 15.65 -20.99
CA PHE A 199 -4.51 15.15 -20.49
C PHE A 199 -4.66 14.31 -19.21
N THR A 200 -5.54 13.30 -19.25
CA THR A 200 -5.92 12.47 -18.10
C THR A 200 -4.75 11.77 -17.39
N LEU A 201 -4.02 10.86 -18.02
CA LEU A 201 -2.75 10.28 -17.51
C LEU A 201 -1.73 11.27 -16.86
N LEU A 202 -1.37 12.40 -17.49
CA LEU A 202 -0.49 13.42 -16.94
C LEU A 202 -1.14 14.09 -15.74
N GLY A 203 -2.43 14.43 -15.86
CA GLY A 203 -3.23 14.94 -14.77
C GLY A 203 -3.24 14.00 -13.57
N GLN A 204 -3.49 12.71 -13.78
CA GLN A 204 -3.43 11.68 -12.75
C GLN A 204 -2.02 11.50 -12.18
N SER A 205 -0.98 11.65 -13.00
CA SER A 205 0.42 11.61 -12.56
C SER A 205 0.72 12.77 -11.61
N ILE A 206 0.32 13.99 -11.97
CA ILE A 206 0.43 15.17 -11.09
C ILE A 206 -0.46 15.01 -9.86
N GLY A 207 -1.69 14.54 -10.04
CA GLY A 207 -2.64 14.30 -8.97
C GLY A 207 -2.17 13.26 -7.96
N SER A 208 -1.39 12.28 -8.40
CA SER A 208 -0.75 11.33 -7.51
C SER A 208 0.31 11.98 -6.61
N LEU A 209 1.00 13.05 -7.04
CA LEU A 209 1.88 13.82 -6.17
C LEU A 209 1.10 14.52 -5.06
N ILE A 210 -0.06 15.10 -5.39
CA ILE A 210 -0.95 15.74 -4.41
C ILE A 210 -1.44 14.70 -3.39
N LEU A 211 -1.85 13.53 -3.87
CA LEU A 211 -2.32 12.43 -3.02
C LEU A 211 -1.21 11.82 -2.16
N GLY A 212 0.00 11.69 -2.70
CA GLY A 212 1.18 11.27 -1.96
C GLY A 212 1.58 12.28 -0.89
N TRP A 213 1.46 13.58 -1.19
CA TRP A 213 1.68 14.65 -0.22
C TRP A 213 0.68 14.58 0.95
N ASP A 214 -0.60 14.34 0.66
CA ASP A 214 -1.63 14.12 1.67
C ASP A 214 -1.25 12.93 2.59
N ALA A 215 -0.88 11.80 2.01
CA ALA A 215 -0.48 10.60 2.77
C ALA A 215 0.68 10.85 3.74
N VAL A 216 1.76 11.49 3.30
CA VAL A 216 2.93 11.73 4.16
C VAL A 216 2.65 12.78 5.24
N ASN A 217 1.71 13.70 5.00
CA ASN A 217 1.23 14.63 6.03
C ASN A 217 0.32 13.94 7.06
N LEU A 218 -0.30 12.82 6.73
CA LEU A 218 -1.02 12.01 7.71
C LEU A 218 -0.05 11.25 8.60
N LEU A 219 0.93 10.55 8.03
CA LEU A 219 1.97 9.83 8.75
C LEU A 219 3.13 9.50 7.80
N VAL A 220 4.38 9.70 8.23
CA VAL A 220 5.56 9.23 7.49
C VAL A 220 5.93 7.82 7.95
N PRO A 221 5.89 6.79 7.07
CA PRO A 221 6.20 5.42 7.46
C PRO A 221 7.72 5.18 7.50
N ASP A 222 8.13 4.01 7.99
CA ASP A 222 9.52 3.53 7.91
C ASP A 222 9.80 2.75 6.63
N ILE A 223 8.76 2.17 6.02
CA ILE A 223 8.78 1.53 4.70
C ILE A 223 7.51 1.94 3.97
N LEU A 224 7.61 2.39 2.73
CA LEU A 224 6.44 2.72 1.90
C LEU A 224 6.30 1.71 0.75
N ILE A 225 5.12 1.13 0.61
CA ILE A 225 4.79 0.17 -0.45
C ILE A 225 3.64 0.74 -1.26
N ASP A 226 3.88 0.99 -2.54
CA ASP A 226 2.83 1.35 -3.50
C ASP A 226 2.22 0.08 -4.12
N THR A 227 0.92 -0.07 -4.00
CA THR A 227 0.20 -1.25 -4.52
C THR A 227 -0.78 -0.88 -5.64
N MET A 228 -0.81 0.39 -6.03
CA MET A 228 -1.65 0.91 -7.11
C MET A 228 -0.85 1.32 -8.36
N GLY A 229 0.46 1.51 -8.24
CA GLY A 229 1.34 1.82 -9.36
C GLY A 229 1.48 3.32 -9.65
N TYR A 230 1.33 4.16 -8.63
CA TYR A 230 1.60 5.60 -8.70
C TYR A 230 3.10 5.91 -8.51
N ALA A 231 3.91 5.67 -9.55
CA ALA A 231 5.37 5.86 -9.50
C ALA A 231 5.81 7.26 -9.01
N PHE A 232 5.04 8.30 -9.30
CA PHE A 232 5.30 9.67 -8.87
C PHE A 232 5.21 9.84 -7.35
N VAL A 233 4.38 9.06 -6.66
CA VAL A 233 4.34 9.01 -5.19
C VAL A 233 5.66 8.50 -4.63
N LEU A 234 6.27 7.51 -5.27
CA LEU A 234 7.58 6.98 -4.87
C LEU A 234 8.69 8.00 -5.13
N ALA A 235 8.65 8.69 -6.28
CA ALA A 235 9.58 9.77 -6.59
C ALA A 235 9.48 10.91 -5.57
N LEU A 236 8.26 11.35 -5.23
CA LEU A 236 7.99 12.33 -4.17
C LEU A 236 8.55 11.86 -2.82
N SER A 237 8.30 10.60 -2.48
CA SER A 237 8.77 10.00 -1.22
C SER A 237 10.29 9.97 -1.12
N LYS A 238 11.01 9.70 -2.22
CA LYS A 238 12.47 9.74 -2.27
C LYS A 238 13.05 11.15 -2.24
N TRP A 239 12.35 12.10 -2.85
CA TRP A 239 12.75 13.50 -2.78
C TRP A 239 12.63 14.07 -1.36
N LEU A 240 11.53 13.75 -0.66
CA LEU A 240 11.31 14.16 0.73
C LEU A 240 12.13 13.35 1.74
N PHE A 241 12.23 12.04 1.53
CA PHE A 241 12.85 11.09 2.44
C PHE A 241 13.84 10.17 1.68
N PRO A 242 15.06 10.63 1.39
CA PRO A 242 16.02 9.86 0.58
C PRO A 242 16.31 8.45 1.12
N ASN A 243 16.30 8.30 2.45
CA ASN A 243 16.60 7.06 3.14
C ASN A 243 15.36 6.17 3.39
N LEU A 244 14.15 6.58 2.98
CA LEU A 244 12.94 5.78 3.14
C LEU A 244 12.94 4.63 2.13
N PRO A 245 13.00 3.35 2.56
CA PRO A 245 12.82 2.22 1.67
C PRO A 245 11.43 2.27 1.02
N THR A 246 11.41 2.06 -0.29
CA THR A 246 10.18 2.08 -1.09
C THR A 246 10.06 0.79 -1.88
N GLY A 247 8.87 0.20 -1.92
CA GLY A 247 8.53 -0.94 -2.77
C GLY A 247 7.32 -0.62 -3.65
N ALA A 248 7.17 -1.34 -4.76
CA ALA A 248 6.01 -1.20 -5.64
C ALA A 248 5.54 -2.57 -6.12
N TYR A 249 4.24 -2.78 -6.17
CA TYR A 249 3.62 -3.82 -6.98
C TYR A 249 2.94 -3.17 -8.18
N VAL A 250 3.41 -3.48 -9.38
CA VAL A 250 2.91 -2.88 -10.62
C VAL A 250 2.54 -4.00 -11.60
N HIS A 251 1.25 -4.21 -11.81
CA HIS A 251 0.76 -5.31 -12.64
C HIS A 251 0.87 -5.02 -14.16
N TYR A 252 0.93 -3.74 -14.55
CA TYR A 252 1.20 -3.28 -15.91
C TYR A 252 1.96 -1.94 -15.85
N PRO A 253 3.30 -1.94 -15.87
CA PRO A 253 4.08 -0.73 -15.72
C PRO A 253 3.99 0.08 -17.00
N THR A 254 3.09 1.07 -17.01
CA THR A 254 2.86 2.01 -18.12
C THR A 254 2.36 1.34 -19.42
N ILE A 255 1.57 2.09 -20.20
CA ILE A 255 1.01 1.66 -21.48
C ILE A 255 2.10 1.00 -22.35
N SER A 256 1.90 -0.28 -22.71
CA SER A 256 2.84 -0.97 -23.60
C SER A 256 2.85 -0.30 -24.97
N THR A 257 3.99 -0.33 -25.65
CA THR A 257 4.10 0.08 -27.06
C THR A 257 3.11 -0.67 -27.95
N ASP A 258 2.68 -1.86 -27.52
CA ASP A 258 1.65 -2.67 -28.18
C ASP A 258 0.22 -2.11 -28.04
N MET A 259 -0.08 -1.44 -26.93
CA MET A 259 -1.33 -0.69 -26.82
C MET A 259 -1.33 0.54 -27.75
N LEU A 260 -0.17 1.17 -27.94
CA LEU A 260 0.01 2.27 -28.90
C LEU A 260 -0.06 1.78 -30.35
N SER A 261 0.44 0.57 -30.65
CA SER A 261 0.35 -0.04 -31.99
C SER A 261 -1.11 -0.36 -32.35
N SER A 262 -1.92 -0.80 -31.38
CA SER A 262 -3.35 -1.10 -31.59
C SER A 262 -4.22 0.12 -31.92
N LEU A 263 -3.75 1.35 -31.63
CA LEU A 263 -4.40 2.59 -32.07
C LEU A 263 -4.27 2.83 -33.58
N HIS A 264 -3.29 2.20 -34.24
CA HIS A 264 -3.01 2.33 -35.68
C HIS A 264 -3.65 1.27 -36.54
N THR A 265 -4.16 0.18 -35.95
CA THR A 265 -4.77 -0.91 -36.71
C THR A 265 -6.19 -0.53 -37.15
N GLU A 266 -6.44 -0.63 -38.46
CA GLU A 266 -7.79 -0.47 -39.03
C GLU A 266 -8.72 -1.56 -38.49
N VAL A 267 -9.95 -1.19 -38.12
CA VAL A 267 -10.96 -2.10 -37.56
C VAL A 267 -11.24 -3.23 -38.54
N SER A 268 -10.55 -4.35 -38.37
CA SER A 268 -10.96 -5.64 -38.90
C SER A 268 -11.64 -6.38 -37.76
N SER A 269 -12.79 -6.98 -38.05
CA SER A 269 -13.69 -7.63 -37.09
C SER A 269 -12.93 -8.53 -36.10
N GLY A 270 -12.77 -8.10 -34.85
CA GLY A 270 -12.12 -8.88 -33.79
C GLY A 270 -11.19 -8.14 -32.83
N GLN A 271 -10.90 -6.85 -33.04
CA GLN A 271 -9.99 -6.09 -32.15
C GLN A 271 -10.70 -5.21 -31.12
N GLY A 272 -9.98 -4.95 -30.01
CA GLY A 272 -10.49 -4.31 -28.79
C GLY A 272 -11.09 -2.92 -28.99
N LEU A 273 -11.91 -2.51 -28.02
CA LEU A 273 -12.82 -1.34 -28.01
C LEU A 273 -12.19 0.02 -28.40
N ASN A 274 -10.86 0.12 -28.53
CA ASN A 274 -10.13 1.37 -28.79
C ASN A 274 -9.41 1.42 -30.17
N ALA A 275 -9.58 0.42 -31.05
CA ALA A 275 -8.95 0.40 -32.36
C ALA A 275 -9.38 1.62 -33.23
N GLY A 276 -8.44 2.29 -33.89
CA GLY A 276 -8.68 3.40 -34.82
C GLY A 276 -8.80 4.81 -34.21
N LEU A 277 -8.74 4.97 -32.89
CA LEU A 277 -8.81 6.27 -32.19
C LEU A 277 -7.56 7.17 -32.40
N GLY A 278 -6.52 6.67 -33.06
CA GLY A 278 -5.29 7.42 -33.37
C GLY A 278 -5.36 8.33 -34.61
N LYS A 279 -6.42 8.27 -35.43
CA LYS A 279 -6.51 9.07 -36.67
C LYS A 279 -6.89 10.54 -36.42
N GLY A 280 -6.28 11.45 -37.19
CA GLY A 280 -6.53 12.90 -37.15
C GLY A 280 -5.62 13.69 -36.18
N THR A 281 -5.73 15.02 -36.18
CA THR A 281 -4.90 15.90 -35.33
C THR A 281 -5.11 15.66 -33.84
N LYS A 282 -6.36 15.36 -33.43
CA LYS A 282 -6.71 14.94 -32.07
C LYS A 282 -6.13 13.57 -31.70
N GLY A 283 -6.08 12.62 -32.64
CA GLY A 283 -5.47 11.31 -32.46
C GLY A 283 -3.94 11.39 -32.34
N ARG A 284 -3.28 12.20 -33.19
CA ARG A 284 -1.84 12.52 -33.07
C ARG A 284 -1.51 13.21 -31.75
N ALA A 285 -2.33 14.17 -31.31
CA ALA A 285 -2.15 14.81 -30.01
C ALA A 285 -2.30 13.81 -28.86
N LYS A 286 -3.26 12.87 -28.94
CA LYS A 286 -3.48 11.80 -27.96
C LYS A 286 -2.37 10.73 -27.95
N GLN A 287 -1.59 10.63 -29.03
CA GLN A 287 -0.49 9.67 -29.17
C GLN A 287 0.86 10.25 -28.72
N VAL A 288 1.07 11.56 -28.91
CA VAL A 288 2.25 12.28 -28.39
C VAL A 288 2.18 12.45 -26.88
N TYR A 289 0.95 12.57 -26.38
CA TYR A 289 0.59 12.59 -24.98
C TYR A 289 0.67 11.19 -24.34
#